data_AF-A0A519DIA0-F1
#
_entry.id   AF-A0A519DIA0-F1
#
_cell.length_a   1.000
_cell.length_b   1.000
_cell.length_c   1.000
_cell.angle_alpha   90.00
_cell.angle_beta   90.00
_cell.angle_gamma   90.00
#
_symmetry.space_group_name_H-M   'P 1'
#
loop_
_entity.id
_entity.type
_entity.pdbx_description
1 polymer ?
#
loop_
_entity_poly.entity_id
_entity_poly.type
_entity_poly.pdbx_seq_one_letter_code
_entity_poly.pdbx_strand_id
1 'polypeptide(L)'
;MLGWTSDPVGTDHDEDGCRDSDEDWDDDNDGVHDLDSSDSILDLCSPGATGWLSDSTTDRDGDGCRDLDEDDDDDGDGIIDTSDGCFVQAGWVSTPLTDHDGDGCRDMDEDDDDDNDSVYDASDACAKGEISWSETDFDGDGCRDETEDDDDDNDGICDTISSTVNVCSSGPDLCPETPEGETINGDGCGTFTQVDTDSDGVFDGMDLCDEDAAVEGFDTDGDGCTDDRDGDTFTDDVDAFPDDSSQWNDRDGDGRGDNPGQLNSDDCPDTPSQWVWNVSNGTLGCAWEELDDDGDFVLNGLDNCPASDATRPVDENGCTEWQKDDDSDGVVNADDTCDETANGDTFIEGTGCSHEQRLAANDVNAMLKEYGLILGVVGAVLILAIVSMLVMIGRRKKGGSDMDAWDTDSAQIAAGGYVEGQPAAATPVPMVQVQSVPSYAELPAGGSYVTDAAGGTWYNAPDGGQWAMQGDGSFIKN
;
A
#
# COMPACT_ATOMS: atom_id res chain seq x y z
N MET A 1 69.37 -87.46 -44.98
CA MET A 1 67.93 -87.25 -45.17
C MET A 1 67.32 -87.36 -43.79
N LEU A 2 67.35 -86.25 -43.06
CA LEU A 2 66.54 -86.09 -41.86
C LEU A 2 65.09 -85.92 -42.37
N GLY A 3 64.16 -86.64 -41.76
CA GLY A 3 62.85 -86.95 -42.33
C GLY A 3 61.76 -85.92 -42.05
N TRP A 4 62.10 -84.64 -42.02
CA TRP A 4 61.15 -83.55 -41.82
C TRP A 4 61.26 -82.54 -42.97
N THR A 5 60.22 -81.73 -43.16
CA THR A 5 60.13 -80.70 -44.21
C THR A 5 59.98 -79.39 -43.48
N SER A 6 60.81 -78.40 -43.82
CA SER A 6 60.67 -77.02 -43.33
C SER A 6 59.42 -76.41 -43.94
N ASP A 7 58.54 -75.92 -43.07
CA ASP A 7 57.19 -75.44 -43.37
C ASP A 7 56.81 -74.36 -42.33
N PRO A 8 56.55 -73.11 -42.75
CA PRO A 8 56.26 -71.96 -41.88
C PRO A 8 54.94 -72.09 -41.09
N VAL A 9 54.15 -73.15 -41.31
CA VAL A 9 52.87 -73.35 -40.63
C VAL A 9 52.98 -74.36 -39.47
N GLY A 10 54.18 -74.88 -39.17
CA GLY A 10 54.36 -75.62 -37.91
C GLY A 10 55.56 -76.55 -37.78
N THR A 11 56.68 -76.28 -38.47
CA THR A 11 57.94 -77.02 -38.21
C THR A 11 59.22 -76.19 -38.34
N ASP A 12 59.11 -74.94 -38.76
CA ASP A 12 60.20 -73.98 -39.08
C ASP A 12 59.51 -72.62 -39.30
N HIS A 13 59.07 -72.00 -38.20
CA HIS A 13 58.13 -70.86 -38.23
C HIS A 13 58.75 -69.58 -38.83
N ASP A 14 60.02 -69.29 -38.55
CA ASP A 14 60.78 -68.16 -39.09
C ASP A 14 61.45 -68.40 -40.46
N GLU A 15 61.42 -69.65 -40.94
CA GLU A 15 62.07 -70.13 -42.17
C GLU A 15 63.62 -70.05 -42.19
N ASP A 16 64.30 -70.08 -41.04
CA ASP A 16 65.78 -70.12 -40.99
C ASP A 16 66.36 -71.51 -41.29
N GLY A 17 65.52 -72.54 -41.22
CA GLY A 17 65.86 -73.94 -41.53
C GLY A 17 66.27 -74.78 -40.32
N CYS A 18 66.10 -74.26 -39.10
CA CYS A 18 66.06 -75.00 -37.84
C CYS A 18 64.63 -75.51 -37.60
N ARG A 19 64.45 -76.38 -36.61
CA ARG A 19 63.15 -77.01 -36.34
C ARG A 19 62.70 -76.65 -34.95
N ASP A 20 61.58 -75.93 -34.89
CA ASP A 20 60.94 -75.37 -33.70
C ASP A 20 61.04 -76.32 -32.49
N SER A 21 60.60 -77.57 -32.66
CA SER A 21 60.41 -78.46 -31.52
C SER A 21 61.68 -78.98 -30.82
N ASP A 22 62.88 -78.90 -31.41
CA ASP A 22 64.07 -79.56 -30.86
C ASP A 22 65.45 -78.95 -31.23
N GLU A 23 65.55 -78.16 -32.30
CA GLU A 23 66.83 -77.61 -32.80
C GLU A 23 66.86 -76.08 -32.87
N ASP A 24 65.69 -75.45 -32.82
CA ASP A 24 65.52 -74.00 -32.72
C ASP A 24 65.32 -73.58 -31.26
N TRP A 25 65.79 -72.38 -30.92
CA TRP A 25 65.68 -71.82 -29.56
C TRP A 25 64.98 -70.45 -29.53
N ASP A 26 64.52 -69.98 -30.68
CA ASP A 26 63.93 -68.68 -30.94
C ASP A 26 63.05 -68.85 -32.21
N ASP A 27 61.80 -69.29 -32.01
CA ASP A 27 60.95 -69.83 -33.08
C ASP A 27 60.47 -68.75 -34.10
N ASP A 28 60.43 -67.45 -33.74
CA ASP A 28 60.16 -66.31 -34.65
C ASP A 28 61.38 -65.45 -35.00
N ASN A 29 62.50 -65.64 -34.32
CA ASN A 29 63.77 -64.96 -34.58
C ASN A 29 63.68 -63.45 -34.34
N ASP A 30 62.93 -63.07 -33.30
CA ASP A 30 62.82 -61.71 -32.80
C ASP A 30 64.01 -61.34 -31.89
N GLY A 31 64.83 -62.32 -31.51
CA GLY A 31 66.01 -62.16 -30.65
C GLY A 31 65.79 -62.46 -29.17
N VAL A 32 64.59 -62.90 -28.77
CA VAL A 32 64.27 -63.49 -27.47
C VAL A 32 64.20 -65.01 -27.64
N HIS A 33 64.81 -65.75 -26.72
CA HIS A 33 64.73 -67.21 -26.79
C HIS A 33 63.40 -67.69 -26.20
N ASP A 34 62.81 -68.77 -26.70
CA ASP A 34 61.53 -69.28 -26.17
C ASP A 34 61.62 -69.63 -24.67
N LEU A 35 62.74 -70.26 -24.28
CA LEU A 35 62.98 -70.76 -22.93
C LEU A 35 64.38 -70.43 -22.39
N ASP A 36 64.46 -70.19 -21.09
CA ASP A 36 65.72 -70.10 -20.36
C ASP A 36 66.36 -71.49 -20.13
N SER A 37 67.58 -71.51 -19.60
CA SER A 37 68.29 -72.77 -19.26
C SER A 37 67.61 -73.64 -18.19
N SER A 38 66.54 -73.14 -17.56
CA SER A 38 65.77 -73.78 -16.51
C SER A 38 64.37 -74.19 -16.98
N ASP A 39 64.10 -74.15 -18.29
CA ASP A 39 62.79 -74.37 -18.92
C ASP A 39 61.71 -73.35 -18.47
N SER A 40 62.12 -72.14 -18.11
CA SER A 40 61.21 -71.01 -17.84
C SER A 40 60.95 -70.27 -19.15
N ILE A 41 59.70 -69.86 -19.37
CA ILE A 41 59.31 -69.07 -20.55
C ILE A 41 60.01 -67.72 -20.49
N LEU A 42 60.68 -67.35 -21.58
CA LEU A 42 61.36 -66.07 -21.77
C LEU A 42 60.67 -65.22 -22.83
N ASP A 43 60.12 -65.87 -23.87
CA ASP A 43 59.21 -65.27 -24.85
C ASP A 43 57.79 -65.80 -24.61
N LEU A 44 56.87 -64.91 -24.23
CA LEU A 44 55.47 -65.24 -23.93
C LEU A 44 54.61 -65.44 -25.18
N CYS A 45 55.05 -64.96 -26.34
CA CYS A 45 54.34 -64.99 -27.60
C CYS A 45 54.88 -66.00 -28.62
N SER A 46 56.00 -66.68 -28.35
CA SER A 46 56.54 -67.75 -29.18
C SER A 46 55.46 -68.73 -29.69
N PRO A 47 55.38 -69.00 -31.00
CA PRO A 47 56.34 -68.60 -32.03
C PRO A 47 56.01 -67.25 -32.69
N GLY A 48 55.03 -66.48 -32.22
CA GLY A 48 54.80 -65.07 -32.55
C GLY A 48 54.88 -64.61 -34.01
N ALA A 49 55.15 -63.33 -34.20
CA ALA A 49 55.24 -62.69 -35.49
C ALA A 49 56.70 -62.64 -35.92
N THR A 50 56.96 -62.82 -37.21
CA THR A 50 58.34 -62.82 -37.71
C THR A 50 58.74 -61.46 -38.29
N GLY A 51 60.05 -61.21 -38.38
CA GLY A 51 60.60 -60.06 -39.13
C GLY A 51 60.67 -58.73 -38.36
N TRP A 52 60.72 -58.81 -37.03
CA TRP A 52 60.99 -57.69 -36.12
C TRP A 52 62.13 -58.08 -35.17
N LEU A 53 62.49 -57.20 -34.24
CA LEU A 53 63.44 -57.51 -33.17
C LEU A 53 62.89 -56.98 -31.85
N SER A 54 62.96 -57.77 -30.78
CA SER A 54 62.66 -57.30 -29.43
C SER A 54 63.68 -56.25 -28.99
N ASP A 55 63.18 -55.04 -28.73
CA ASP A 55 63.87 -53.95 -28.07
C ASP A 55 62.85 -53.03 -27.40
N SER A 56 63.31 -52.11 -26.55
CA SER A 56 62.46 -51.23 -25.74
C SER A 56 61.56 -50.25 -26.52
N THR A 57 61.48 -50.35 -27.85
CA THR A 57 60.58 -49.56 -28.70
C THR A 57 59.53 -50.39 -29.43
N THR A 58 59.64 -51.73 -29.38
CA THR A 58 58.72 -52.67 -30.03
C THR A 58 58.31 -53.86 -29.15
N ASP A 59 58.95 -54.02 -27.99
CA ASP A 59 58.67 -54.95 -26.90
C ASP A 59 59.08 -54.21 -25.62
N ARG A 60 58.12 -53.55 -24.98
CA ARG A 60 58.42 -52.55 -23.96
C ARG A 60 58.67 -53.13 -22.59
N ASP A 61 57.97 -54.19 -22.20
CA ASP A 61 58.20 -54.90 -20.95
C ASP A 61 59.31 -55.97 -21.07
N GLY A 62 59.67 -56.35 -22.29
CA GLY A 62 60.76 -57.27 -22.60
C GLY A 62 60.36 -58.73 -22.45
N ASP A 63 59.08 -59.05 -22.66
CA ASP A 63 58.52 -60.39 -22.50
C ASP A 63 58.54 -61.24 -23.78
N GLY A 64 59.04 -60.68 -24.89
CA GLY A 64 59.12 -61.33 -26.22
C GLY A 64 57.86 -61.18 -27.07
N CYS A 65 56.81 -60.52 -26.59
CA CYS A 65 55.65 -60.15 -27.35
C CYS A 65 55.85 -58.80 -28.06
N ARG A 66 55.24 -58.64 -29.23
CA ARG A 66 55.29 -57.38 -29.97
C ARG A 66 54.13 -56.47 -29.59
N ASP A 67 54.43 -55.26 -29.11
CA ASP A 67 53.47 -54.20 -28.71
C ASP A 67 52.36 -53.95 -29.77
N LEU A 68 52.66 -54.13 -31.05
CA LEU A 68 51.74 -53.70 -32.13
C LEU A 68 50.51 -54.61 -32.30
N ASP A 69 50.64 -55.91 -32.03
CA ASP A 69 49.64 -56.90 -32.44
C ASP A 69 49.68 -58.27 -31.75
N GLU A 70 50.63 -58.53 -30.85
CA GLU A 70 50.76 -59.81 -30.14
C GLU A 70 50.71 -59.68 -28.64
N ASP A 71 51.15 -58.52 -28.13
CA ASP A 71 50.97 -58.12 -26.76
C ASP A 71 49.60 -57.43 -26.57
N ASP A 72 48.97 -57.71 -25.43
CA ASP A 72 47.73 -57.05 -24.99
C ASP A 72 47.98 -56.25 -23.67
N ASP A 73 49.22 -56.17 -23.19
CA ASP A 73 49.70 -55.51 -21.94
C ASP A 73 51.15 -54.99 -22.15
N ASP A 74 51.28 -53.93 -22.97
CA ASP A 74 52.56 -53.43 -23.53
C ASP A 74 53.67 -53.17 -22.48
N ASP A 75 53.35 -52.80 -21.25
CA ASP A 75 54.35 -52.48 -20.20
C ASP A 75 54.39 -53.47 -19.03
N GLY A 76 53.55 -54.50 -19.08
CA GLY A 76 53.56 -55.66 -18.20
C GLY A 76 53.18 -55.34 -16.76
N ASP A 77 52.41 -54.28 -16.53
CA ASP A 77 51.97 -53.87 -15.20
C ASP A 77 50.75 -54.67 -14.71
N GLY A 78 50.11 -55.43 -15.60
CA GLY A 78 48.96 -56.30 -15.34
C GLY A 78 47.59 -55.71 -15.70
N ILE A 79 47.54 -54.51 -16.29
CA ILE A 79 46.35 -53.90 -16.89
C ILE A 79 46.46 -54.00 -18.41
N ILE A 80 45.42 -54.53 -19.05
CA ILE A 80 45.45 -54.71 -20.52
C ILE A 80 45.35 -53.37 -21.24
N ASP A 81 45.95 -53.25 -22.43
CA ASP A 81 46.05 -51.99 -23.20
C ASP A 81 44.72 -51.28 -23.43
N THR A 82 43.63 -52.04 -23.54
CA THR A 82 42.28 -51.48 -23.78
C THR A 82 41.67 -50.81 -22.55
N SER A 83 42.26 -51.04 -21.38
CA SER A 83 41.86 -50.50 -20.08
C SER A 83 43.01 -49.80 -19.36
N ASP A 84 44.18 -49.72 -19.99
CA ASP A 84 45.35 -49.00 -19.51
C ASP A 84 45.48 -47.63 -20.24
N GLY A 85 45.64 -46.55 -19.48
CA GLY A 85 45.81 -45.18 -19.95
C GLY A 85 47.26 -44.80 -20.32
N CYS A 86 48.24 -45.54 -19.81
CA CYS A 86 49.66 -45.19 -19.80
C CYS A 86 50.60 -46.39 -19.91
N PHE A 87 50.92 -46.80 -21.13
CA PHE A 87 51.86 -47.91 -21.34
C PHE A 87 53.34 -47.56 -21.09
N VAL A 88 53.74 -46.46 -20.44
CA VAL A 88 55.10 -45.88 -20.63
C VAL A 88 56.20 -46.46 -19.74
N GLN A 89 55.97 -46.71 -18.45
CA GLN A 89 56.96 -47.29 -17.55
C GLN A 89 56.74 -48.80 -17.45
N ALA A 90 57.71 -49.62 -17.86
CA ALA A 90 57.66 -51.06 -17.57
C ALA A 90 58.30 -51.44 -16.23
N GLY A 91 57.99 -52.65 -15.74
CA GLY A 91 58.68 -53.28 -14.62
C GLY A 91 58.15 -52.92 -13.23
N TRP A 92 56.90 -52.48 -13.16
CA TRP A 92 56.11 -52.34 -11.94
C TRP A 92 54.82 -53.18 -12.08
N VAL A 93 53.87 -53.05 -11.15
CA VAL A 93 52.59 -53.77 -11.20
C VAL A 93 51.52 -52.83 -10.69
N SER A 94 50.40 -52.71 -11.41
CA SER A 94 49.24 -51.94 -10.96
C SER A 94 48.67 -52.52 -9.66
N THR A 95 48.60 -51.67 -8.63
CA THR A 95 48.01 -51.97 -7.33
C THR A 95 47.45 -50.69 -6.73
N PRO A 96 46.47 -50.76 -5.79
CA PRO A 96 45.91 -49.57 -5.12
C PRO A 96 46.88 -48.72 -4.28
N LEU A 97 48.18 -48.99 -4.34
CA LEU A 97 49.24 -48.21 -3.69
C LEU A 97 50.15 -47.50 -4.71
N THR A 98 50.13 -47.94 -5.98
CA THR A 98 51.02 -47.50 -7.05
C THR A 98 50.28 -47.01 -8.29
N ASP A 99 48.99 -47.30 -8.35
CA ASP A 99 47.98 -46.92 -9.35
C ASP A 99 46.67 -46.83 -8.53
N HIS A 100 46.33 -45.62 -8.09
CA HIS A 100 45.26 -45.40 -7.10
C HIS A 100 43.88 -45.64 -7.71
N ASP A 101 43.64 -45.19 -8.93
CA ASP A 101 42.36 -45.32 -9.63
C ASP A 101 42.20 -46.64 -10.41
N GLY A 102 43.32 -47.31 -10.71
CA GLY A 102 43.38 -48.59 -11.39
C GLY A 102 43.35 -48.49 -12.91
N ASP A 103 43.75 -47.37 -13.51
CA ASP A 103 43.75 -47.17 -14.96
C ASP A 103 45.06 -47.57 -15.66
N GLY A 104 46.00 -48.19 -14.95
CA GLY A 104 47.30 -48.59 -15.51
C GLY A 104 48.33 -47.46 -15.56
N CYS A 105 47.97 -46.23 -15.18
CA CYS A 105 48.92 -45.16 -15.00
C CYS A 105 49.56 -45.21 -13.61
N ARG A 106 50.87 -44.96 -13.57
CA ARG A 106 51.63 -44.99 -12.32
C ARG A 106 51.62 -43.63 -11.63
N ASP A 107 51.10 -43.61 -10.40
CA ASP A 107 50.90 -42.39 -9.59
C ASP A 107 52.11 -41.44 -9.50
N MET A 108 53.33 -42.00 -9.49
CA MET A 108 54.51 -41.20 -9.12
C MET A 108 55.19 -40.49 -10.27
N ASP A 109 54.92 -40.86 -11.52
CA ASP A 109 55.61 -40.32 -12.69
C ASP A 109 54.88 -40.40 -14.04
N GLU A 110 53.72 -41.06 -14.14
CA GLU A 110 52.98 -41.23 -15.40
C GLU A 110 51.56 -40.73 -15.34
N ASP A 111 50.95 -40.85 -14.16
CA ASP A 111 49.66 -40.28 -13.88
C ASP A 111 49.78 -38.82 -13.43
N ASP A 112 48.89 -37.98 -13.96
CA ASP A 112 48.74 -36.57 -13.57
C ASP A 112 47.39 -36.33 -12.84
N ASP A 113 46.56 -37.37 -12.69
CA ASP A 113 45.20 -37.39 -12.12
C ASP A 113 44.96 -38.73 -11.39
N ASP A 114 45.60 -38.89 -10.23
CA ASP A 114 45.75 -40.15 -9.50
C ASP A 114 44.40 -40.80 -9.10
N ASP A 115 43.29 -40.06 -9.01
CA ASP A 115 41.94 -40.59 -8.72
C ASP A 115 40.91 -40.41 -9.86
N ASN A 116 41.35 -39.84 -10.99
CA ASN A 116 40.60 -39.68 -12.23
C ASN A 116 39.24 -38.98 -12.05
N ASP A 117 39.16 -38.03 -11.13
CA ASP A 117 37.98 -37.19 -10.90
C ASP A 117 37.90 -35.96 -11.84
N SER A 118 38.90 -35.79 -12.71
CA SER A 118 39.10 -34.69 -13.68
C SER A 118 39.79 -33.44 -13.12
N VAL A 119 40.25 -33.46 -11.87
CA VAL A 119 41.09 -32.41 -11.27
C VAL A 119 42.52 -32.95 -11.12
N TYR A 120 43.45 -32.36 -11.87
CA TYR A 120 44.85 -32.82 -11.82
C TYR A 120 45.47 -32.63 -10.43
N ASP A 121 46.31 -33.59 -10.02
CA ASP A 121 47.06 -33.64 -8.76
C ASP A 121 47.71 -32.32 -8.32
N ALA A 122 48.17 -31.52 -9.28
CA ALA A 122 48.85 -30.26 -9.02
C ALA A 122 47.91 -29.15 -8.53
N SER A 123 46.61 -29.28 -8.80
CA SER A 123 45.51 -28.40 -8.41
C SER A 123 44.56 -29.05 -7.42
N ASP A 124 44.76 -30.33 -7.12
CA ASP A 124 43.90 -31.13 -6.27
C ASP A 124 44.44 -31.23 -4.83
N ALA A 125 43.66 -30.79 -3.84
CA ALA A 125 43.94 -30.93 -2.42
C ALA A 125 43.75 -32.37 -1.92
N CYS A 126 42.97 -33.15 -2.64
CA CYS A 126 42.57 -34.53 -2.41
C CYS A 126 43.03 -35.51 -3.49
N ALA A 127 44.18 -35.27 -4.16
CA ALA A 127 44.78 -36.09 -5.24
C ALA A 127 44.83 -37.64 -5.08
N LYS A 128 44.46 -38.23 -3.95
CA LYS A 128 44.25 -39.69 -3.82
C LYS A 128 42.90 -39.96 -3.16
N GLY A 129 41.88 -39.27 -3.63
CA GLY A 129 40.56 -39.18 -3.06
C GLY A 129 39.65 -40.32 -3.50
N GLU A 130 38.35 -40.07 -3.46
CA GLU A 130 37.37 -40.95 -4.05
C GLU A 130 37.60 -41.02 -5.57
N ILE A 131 37.52 -42.22 -6.15
CA ILE A 131 37.88 -42.41 -7.55
C ILE A 131 36.69 -42.06 -8.46
N SER A 132 36.95 -41.30 -9.54
CA SER A 132 36.04 -41.09 -10.67
C SER A 132 34.67 -40.51 -10.26
N TRP A 133 34.66 -39.53 -9.35
CA TRP A 133 33.46 -38.75 -9.04
C TRP A 133 33.31 -37.55 -9.99
N SER A 134 32.14 -36.92 -9.96
CA SER A 134 31.81 -35.73 -10.78
C SER A 134 30.68 -34.91 -10.13
N GLU A 135 30.64 -34.98 -8.80
CA GLU A 135 29.63 -34.38 -7.93
C GLU A 135 30.01 -32.93 -7.58
N THR A 136 29.54 -32.40 -6.46
CA THR A 136 29.80 -31.03 -6.02
C THR A 136 31.22 -30.90 -5.45
N ASP A 137 31.85 -29.80 -5.85
CA ASP A 137 33.19 -29.30 -5.51
C ASP A 137 33.00 -27.78 -5.45
N PHE A 138 32.65 -27.27 -4.27
CA PHE A 138 32.14 -25.91 -4.19
C PHE A 138 33.23 -24.85 -4.41
N ASP A 139 34.42 -25.07 -3.86
CA ASP A 139 35.55 -24.16 -3.95
C ASP A 139 36.52 -24.47 -5.11
N GLY A 140 36.38 -25.65 -5.73
CA GLY A 140 37.17 -26.07 -6.88
C GLY A 140 38.56 -26.59 -6.52
N ASP A 141 38.76 -27.12 -5.31
CA ASP A 141 40.05 -27.61 -4.85
C ASP A 141 40.30 -29.09 -5.14
N GLY A 142 39.35 -29.81 -5.74
CA GLY A 142 39.45 -31.22 -6.07
C GLY A 142 39.06 -32.17 -4.92
N CYS A 143 38.66 -31.66 -3.78
CA CYS A 143 38.03 -32.46 -2.74
C CYS A 143 36.52 -32.55 -2.95
N ARG A 144 35.97 -33.75 -2.78
CA ARG A 144 34.52 -33.96 -2.83
C ARG A 144 33.86 -33.48 -1.53
N ASP A 145 32.98 -32.48 -1.63
CA ASP A 145 32.27 -31.84 -0.50
C ASP A 145 31.75 -32.86 0.55
N GLU A 146 30.93 -33.83 0.13
CA GLU A 146 30.21 -34.67 1.11
C GLU A 146 31.10 -35.68 1.88
N THR A 147 32.31 -35.96 1.40
CA THR A 147 33.07 -37.15 1.82
C THR A 147 34.52 -36.91 2.16
N GLU A 148 35.17 -35.94 1.54
CA GLU A 148 36.62 -35.74 1.64
C GLU A 148 37.03 -34.31 1.93
N ASP A 149 36.19 -33.34 1.57
CA ASP A 149 36.35 -31.98 2.03
C ASP A 149 35.87 -31.83 3.49
N ASP A 150 36.63 -31.07 4.28
CA ASP A 150 36.31 -30.72 5.65
C ASP A 150 35.83 -29.25 5.76
N ASP A 151 35.95 -28.45 4.68
CA ASP A 151 35.71 -27.00 4.57
C ASP A 151 35.30 -26.64 3.12
N ASP A 152 34.05 -27.00 2.74
CA ASP A 152 33.51 -26.97 1.37
C ASP A 152 33.71 -25.61 0.62
N ASP A 153 33.78 -24.49 1.33
CA ASP A 153 33.95 -23.15 0.75
C ASP A 153 35.30 -22.47 1.06
N ASN A 154 36.18 -23.20 1.74
CA ASN A 154 37.53 -22.82 2.14
C ASN A 154 37.61 -21.44 2.84
N ASP A 155 36.56 -21.09 3.60
CA ASP A 155 36.48 -19.85 4.37
C ASP A 155 37.25 -19.93 5.71
N GLY A 156 37.66 -21.15 6.10
CA GLY A 156 38.40 -21.47 7.31
C GLY A 156 37.56 -22.01 8.46
N ILE A 157 36.27 -22.28 8.26
CA ILE A 157 35.33 -22.89 9.19
C ILE A 157 34.90 -24.26 8.64
N CYS A 158 35.14 -25.33 9.41
CA CYS A 158 34.80 -26.68 8.96
C CYS A 158 33.29 -26.91 9.00
N ASP A 159 32.74 -27.67 8.06
CA ASP A 159 31.31 -28.02 8.00
C ASP A 159 30.84 -28.76 9.26
N THR A 160 31.73 -29.59 9.79
CA THR A 160 31.47 -30.38 11.00
C THR A 160 32.04 -29.72 12.26
N ILE A 161 31.67 -30.23 13.43
CA ILE A 161 32.20 -29.76 14.72
C ILE A 161 33.66 -30.26 14.91
N SER A 162 34.55 -29.80 14.03
CA SER A 162 35.93 -30.22 13.89
C SER A 162 36.87 -29.00 13.82
N SER A 163 38.15 -29.30 13.74
CA SER A 163 39.21 -28.36 13.37
C SER A 163 40.32 -29.20 12.74
N THR A 164 40.56 -29.03 11.45
CA THR A 164 41.54 -29.83 10.72
C THR A 164 42.80 -28.99 10.47
N VAL A 165 43.96 -29.53 10.83
CA VAL A 165 45.21 -28.75 10.85
C VAL A 165 45.61 -28.39 9.41
N ASN A 166 45.64 -27.09 9.12
CA ASN A 166 45.91 -26.47 7.80
C ASN A 166 44.76 -26.52 6.79
N VAL A 167 43.57 -26.96 7.21
CA VAL A 167 42.32 -26.80 6.45
C VAL A 167 41.54 -25.69 7.16
N CYS A 168 40.68 -26.06 8.10
CA CYS A 168 39.84 -25.15 8.88
C CYS A 168 40.24 -25.00 10.36
N SER A 169 39.89 -23.87 10.99
CA SER A 169 40.30 -23.51 12.36
C SER A 169 39.24 -23.75 13.45
N SER A 170 37.98 -23.86 13.08
CA SER A 170 36.82 -24.05 13.97
C SER A 170 35.64 -24.62 13.19
N GLY A 171 34.56 -25.03 13.86
CA GLY A 171 33.31 -25.47 13.24
C GLY A 171 32.21 -25.66 14.29
N PRO A 172 30.96 -25.99 13.91
CA PRO A 172 30.52 -26.27 12.55
C PRO A 172 30.18 -25.01 11.76
N ASP A 173 30.35 -25.07 10.44
CA ASP A 173 29.84 -24.10 9.49
C ASP A 173 28.31 -24.21 9.38
N LEU A 174 27.61 -23.08 9.40
CA LEU A 174 26.16 -23.01 9.18
C LEU A 174 25.80 -22.67 7.73
N CYS A 175 26.78 -22.27 6.94
CA CYS A 175 26.75 -21.80 5.58
C CYS A 175 27.93 -22.38 4.76
N PRO A 176 28.04 -23.71 4.60
CA PRO A 176 29.16 -24.38 3.90
C PRO A 176 29.25 -24.12 2.39
N GLU A 177 28.46 -23.17 1.87
CA GLU A 177 28.43 -22.79 0.46
C GLU A 177 28.54 -21.26 0.35
N THR A 178 29.42 -20.65 1.15
CA THR A 178 29.68 -19.21 1.15
C THR A 178 30.46 -18.78 -0.08
N PRO A 179 29.99 -17.80 -0.87
CA PRO A 179 30.69 -17.38 -2.06
C PRO A 179 32.15 -16.94 -1.79
N GLU A 180 33.08 -17.44 -2.62
CA GLU A 180 34.52 -17.20 -2.47
C GLU A 180 34.84 -15.70 -2.32
N GLY A 181 35.57 -15.38 -1.25
CA GLY A 181 36.09 -14.03 -0.99
C GLY A 181 35.11 -13.09 -0.27
N GLU A 182 33.95 -13.57 0.18
CA GLU A 182 33.11 -12.82 1.10
C GLU A 182 33.72 -12.69 2.50
N THR A 183 33.26 -11.67 3.23
CA THR A 183 33.56 -11.56 4.66
C THR A 183 32.54 -12.38 5.43
N ILE A 184 33.03 -13.35 6.19
CA ILE A 184 32.19 -14.26 6.97
C ILE A 184 32.01 -13.79 8.41
N ASN A 185 30.93 -14.23 9.06
CA ASN A 185 30.72 -14.05 10.49
C ASN A 185 31.36 -15.21 11.28
N GLY A 186 30.98 -15.39 12.55
CA GLY A 186 31.55 -16.46 13.40
C GLY A 186 31.00 -17.86 13.12
N ASP A 187 29.96 -17.95 12.29
CA ASP A 187 29.22 -19.15 11.94
C ASP A 187 29.47 -19.59 10.48
N GLY A 188 30.49 -19.03 9.82
CA GLY A 188 30.82 -19.28 8.39
C GLY A 188 30.01 -18.46 7.39
N CYS A 189 28.86 -17.93 7.79
CA CYS A 189 27.98 -17.22 6.86
C CYS A 189 28.55 -15.88 6.34
N GLY A 190 28.52 -15.73 5.01
CA GLY A 190 28.79 -14.51 4.26
C GLY A 190 27.91 -13.34 4.68
N THR A 191 28.54 -12.30 5.23
CA THR A 191 27.86 -11.10 5.77
C THR A 191 27.14 -10.27 4.71
N PHE A 192 27.37 -10.52 3.41
CA PHE A 192 26.69 -9.79 2.35
C PHE A 192 25.53 -10.57 1.71
N THR A 193 25.65 -11.90 1.59
CA THR A 193 24.69 -12.71 0.80
C THR A 193 23.96 -13.81 1.56
N GLN A 194 24.30 -14.11 2.81
CA GLN A 194 23.71 -15.24 3.54
C GLN A 194 23.18 -14.90 4.93
N VAL A 195 23.70 -13.85 5.57
CA VAL A 195 23.18 -13.39 6.86
C VAL A 195 21.92 -12.56 6.64
N ASP A 196 20.84 -12.95 7.34
CA ASP A 196 19.53 -12.28 7.39
C ASP A 196 19.09 -12.26 8.87
N THR A 197 19.36 -11.15 9.54
CA THR A 197 19.28 -11.03 11.00
C THR A 197 17.83 -10.97 11.49
N ASP A 198 16.94 -10.28 10.77
CA ASP A 198 15.53 -10.13 11.13
C ASP A 198 14.59 -11.13 10.43
N SER A 199 15.13 -11.92 9.49
CA SER A 199 14.47 -13.00 8.77
C SER A 199 13.34 -12.53 7.86
N ASP A 200 13.46 -11.35 7.27
CA ASP A 200 12.49 -10.78 6.34
C ASP A 200 12.71 -11.20 4.86
N GLY A 201 13.88 -11.79 4.58
CA GLY A 201 14.27 -12.28 3.26
C GLY A 201 15.16 -11.32 2.47
N VAL A 202 15.50 -10.15 3.01
CA VAL A 202 16.55 -9.25 2.52
C VAL A 202 17.79 -9.46 3.39
N PHE A 203 18.91 -9.87 2.79
CA PHE A 203 20.14 -10.12 3.54
C PHE A 203 20.73 -8.81 4.09
N ASP A 204 21.38 -8.86 5.26
CA ASP A 204 21.99 -7.72 5.98
C ASP A 204 22.87 -6.83 5.08
N GLY A 205 23.55 -7.42 4.09
CA GLY A 205 24.38 -6.68 3.14
C GLY A 205 23.62 -5.76 2.18
N MET A 206 22.34 -6.05 1.98
CA MET A 206 21.40 -5.32 1.11
C MET A 206 20.25 -4.66 1.88
N ASP A 207 20.11 -4.96 3.16
CA ASP A 207 19.09 -4.44 4.06
C ASP A 207 19.53 -3.13 4.73
N LEU A 208 18.70 -2.09 4.63
CA LEU A 208 18.90 -0.82 5.31
C LEU A 208 18.38 -0.81 6.76
N CYS A 209 17.56 -1.80 7.11
CA CYS A 209 16.87 -2.01 8.38
C CYS A 209 17.15 -3.40 8.98
N ASP A 210 18.41 -3.86 8.93
CA ASP A 210 18.94 -5.18 9.33
C ASP A 210 18.46 -5.84 10.64
N GLU A 211 17.78 -5.12 11.53
CA GLU A 211 17.28 -5.64 12.81
C GLU A 211 15.74 -5.57 12.93
N ASP A 212 15.07 -4.97 11.95
CA ASP A 212 13.65 -4.60 11.98
C ASP A 212 12.96 -4.93 10.64
N ALA A 213 12.50 -6.18 10.53
CA ALA A 213 11.87 -6.74 9.33
C ALA A 213 10.79 -5.86 8.70
N ALA A 214 10.86 -5.69 7.37
CA ALA A 214 9.82 -5.01 6.62
C ALA A 214 8.44 -5.68 6.81
N VAL A 215 7.40 -4.85 6.93
CA VAL A 215 6.03 -5.36 6.99
C VAL A 215 5.62 -5.90 5.61
N GLU A 216 5.08 -7.13 5.57
CA GLU A 216 4.71 -7.82 4.32
C GLU A 216 3.83 -6.93 3.42
N GLY A 217 4.35 -6.60 2.24
CA GLY A 217 3.66 -5.79 1.23
C GLY A 217 3.87 -4.28 1.34
N PHE A 218 4.74 -3.81 2.25
CA PHE A 218 5.08 -2.41 2.47
C PHE A 218 6.57 -2.10 2.24
N ASP A 219 7.31 -3.00 1.60
CA ASP A 219 8.65 -2.74 1.06
C ASP A 219 8.55 -2.76 -0.47
N THR A 220 8.36 -1.59 -1.07
CA THR A 220 8.16 -1.46 -2.52
C THR A 220 9.47 -1.44 -3.29
N ASP A 221 10.54 -0.91 -2.71
CA ASP A 221 11.82 -0.76 -3.39
C ASP A 221 12.86 -1.86 -3.07
N GLY A 222 12.54 -2.73 -2.12
CA GLY A 222 13.28 -3.94 -1.80
C GLY A 222 14.49 -3.69 -0.91
N ASP A 223 14.45 -2.65 -0.07
CA ASP A 223 15.56 -2.24 0.77
C ASP A 223 15.54 -2.84 2.19
N GLY A 224 14.56 -3.72 2.49
CA GLY A 224 14.38 -4.36 3.79
C GLY A 224 13.72 -3.46 4.85
N CYS A 225 13.45 -2.20 4.52
CA CYS A 225 12.70 -1.30 5.39
C CYS A 225 11.21 -1.27 5.03
N THR A 226 10.37 -1.02 6.03
CA THR A 226 8.99 -0.62 5.76
C THR A 226 8.98 0.80 5.20
N ASP A 227 8.37 0.99 4.03
CA ASP A 227 8.30 2.27 3.33
C ASP A 227 7.67 3.38 4.21
N ASP A 228 8.27 4.57 4.18
CA ASP A 228 7.68 5.85 4.62
C ASP A 228 7.68 6.79 3.41
N ARG A 229 6.61 6.72 2.61
CA ARG A 229 6.60 7.30 1.27
C ARG A 229 6.62 8.82 1.28
N ASP A 230 6.01 9.44 2.27
CA ASP A 230 5.91 10.89 2.36
C ASP A 230 6.92 11.53 3.34
N GLY A 231 7.63 10.70 4.12
CA GLY A 231 8.76 11.07 4.94
C GLY A 231 8.37 11.75 6.25
N ASP A 232 7.20 11.43 6.80
CA ASP A 232 6.69 12.02 8.04
C ASP A 232 7.00 11.23 9.31
N THR A 233 7.79 10.16 9.17
CA THR A 233 8.23 9.20 10.21
C THR A 233 7.23 8.13 10.61
N PHE A 234 6.03 8.13 10.04
CA PHE A 234 5.09 7.03 10.15
C PHE A 234 5.16 6.19 8.87
N THR A 235 5.40 4.90 9.03
CA THR A 235 5.51 3.98 7.90
C THR A 235 4.14 3.72 7.29
N ASP A 236 4.12 3.44 5.98
CA ASP A 236 2.92 3.25 5.15
C ASP A 236 1.94 2.19 5.73
N ASP A 237 2.41 1.27 6.58
CA ASP A 237 1.60 0.21 7.22
C ASP A 237 0.76 0.70 8.40
N VAL A 238 1.21 1.74 9.11
CA VAL A 238 0.52 2.35 10.26
C VAL A 238 -0.03 3.73 9.95
N ASP A 239 0.40 4.34 8.86
CA ASP A 239 -0.04 5.65 8.41
C ASP A 239 -1.43 5.58 7.75
N ALA A 240 -2.38 6.36 8.29
CA ALA A 240 -3.71 6.51 7.71
C ALA A 240 -3.72 7.28 6.37
N PHE A 241 -2.71 8.13 6.11
CA PHE A 241 -2.54 8.92 4.90
C PHE A 241 -1.11 8.83 4.32
N PRO A 242 -0.69 7.68 3.76
CA PRO A 242 0.69 7.43 3.29
C PRO A 242 1.24 8.33 2.15
N ASP A 243 0.47 9.34 1.71
CA ASP A 243 0.88 10.29 0.67
C ASP A 243 0.76 11.76 1.15
N ASP A 244 0.42 12.00 2.42
CA ASP A 244 0.24 13.32 3.04
C ASP A 244 1.00 13.43 4.36
N SER A 245 2.28 13.83 4.25
CA SER A 245 3.23 14.00 5.38
C SER A 245 2.80 14.94 6.52
N SER A 246 1.60 15.50 6.42
CA SER A 246 1.00 16.33 7.44
C SER A 246 -0.05 15.61 8.29
N GLN A 247 -0.51 14.43 7.87
CA GLN A 247 -1.56 13.64 8.49
C GLN A 247 -1.10 12.19 8.57
N TRP A 248 -1.10 11.59 9.77
CA TRP A 248 -0.74 10.17 9.91
C TRP A 248 -1.76 9.34 10.71
N ASN A 249 -2.81 9.98 11.22
CA ASN A 249 -3.75 9.38 12.15
C ASN A 249 -5.18 9.80 11.77
N ASP A 250 -6.09 8.84 11.70
CA ASP A 250 -7.52 8.99 11.41
C ASP A 250 -8.30 8.14 12.41
N ARG A 251 -8.64 8.73 13.55
CA ARG A 251 -9.15 7.94 14.68
C ARG A 251 -10.56 7.40 14.44
N ASP A 252 -11.37 8.13 13.69
CA ASP A 252 -12.78 7.80 13.48
C ASP A 252 -13.08 7.27 12.07
N GLY A 253 -12.08 7.26 11.19
CA GLY A 253 -12.12 6.64 9.86
C GLY A 253 -12.93 7.45 8.86
N ASP A 254 -12.95 8.78 8.97
CA ASP A 254 -13.66 9.67 8.05
C ASP A 254 -12.85 10.13 6.83
N GLY A 255 -11.58 9.74 6.77
CA GLY A 255 -10.67 10.12 5.70
C GLY A 255 -10.14 11.54 5.83
N ARG A 256 -10.17 12.10 7.04
CA ARG A 256 -9.50 13.34 7.44
C ARG A 256 -8.58 13.05 8.60
N GLY A 257 -7.45 13.75 8.64
CA GLY A 257 -6.43 13.45 9.62
C GLY A 257 -6.58 14.26 10.90
N ASP A 258 -6.34 13.63 12.04
CA ASP A 258 -6.43 14.22 13.38
C ASP A 258 -5.44 15.40 13.60
N ASN A 259 -4.40 15.53 12.76
CA ASN A 259 -3.34 16.51 13.01
C ASN A 259 -3.79 17.92 12.61
N PRO A 260 -3.84 18.88 13.54
CA PRO A 260 -4.46 20.17 13.30
C PRO A 260 -3.61 21.09 12.40
N GLY A 261 -4.29 21.98 11.67
CA GLY A 261 -3.67 23.15 11.03
C GLY A 261 -3.37 23.03 9.54
N GLN A 262 -3.84 21.97 8.89
CA GLN A 262 -3.63 21.69 7.46
C GLN A 262 -4.97 21.58 6.71
N LEU A 263 -4.92 21.47 5.38
CA LEU A 263 -6.13 21.47 4.53
C LEU A 263 -7.00 20.22 4.73
N ASN A 264 -6.40 19.10 5.12
CA ASN A 264 -7.06 17.80 5.30
C ASN A 264 -7.28 17.45 6.78
N SER A 265 -7.03 18.39 7.69
CA SER A 265 -7.26 18.19 9.12
C SER A 265 -8.74 17.96 9.43
N ASP A 266 -8.98 17.11 10.41
CA ASP A 266 -10.25 16.91 11.07
C ASP A 266 -10.36 17.86 12.29
N ASP A 267 -11.40 18.68 12.28
CA ASP A 267 -11.73 19.58 13.38
C ASP A 267 -12.44 18.84 14.55
N CYS A 268 -12.99 17.65 14.28
CA CYS A 268 -13.69 16.78 15.23
C CYS A 268 -13.19 15.31 15.18
N PRO A 269 -11.95 15.02 15.65
CA PRO A 269 -11.26 13.71 15.54
C PRO A 269 -11.94 12.47 16.16
N ASP A 270 -13.11 12.63 16.76
CA ASP A 270 -13.84 11.55 17.44
C ASP A 270 -15.24 11.36 16.82
N THR A 271 -15.55 12.06 15.73
CA THR A 271 -16.88 12.11 15.12
C THR A 271 -16.96 11.17 13.92
N PRO A 272 -17.60 10.01 14.06
CA PRO A 272 -17.52 8.98 13.03
C PRO A 272 -18.03 9.45 11.68
N SER A 273 -17.37 9.01 10.61
CA SER A 273 -17.65 9.36 9.21
C SER A 273 -19.12 9.30 8.77
N GLN A 274 -19.93 8.43 9.39
CA GLN A 274 -21.36 8.32 9.11
C GLN A 274 -22.20 9.53 9.57
N TRP A 275 -21.65 10.42 10.40
CA TRP A 275 -22.33 11.61 10.93
C TRP A 275 -21.92 12.90 10.20
N VAL A 276 -20.88 12.84 9.36
CA VAL A 276 -20.36 13.96 8.58
C VAL A 276 -21.19 14.14 7.30
N TRP A 277 -22.15 15.07 7.30
CA TRP A 277 -22.98 15.38 6.13
C TRP A 277 -22.31 16.43 5.23
N ASN A 278 -21.60 15.97 4.20
CA ASN A 278 -21.30 16.71 2.95
C ASN A 278 -20.58 18.08 3.11
N VAL A 279 -19.24 18.04 2.98
CA VAL A 279 -18.15 19.06 2.93
C VAL A 279 -18.47 20.46 2.37
N SER A 280 -19.53 21.13 2.84
CA SER A 280 -20.01 22.37 2.19
C SER A 280 -19.80 23.65 3.01
N ASN A 281 -19.38 23.56 4.28
CA ASN A 281 -19.42 24.74 5.18
C ASN A 281 -18.23 24.90 6.14
N GLY A 282 -17.03 24.55 5.70
CA GLY A 282 -15.79 25.08 6.28
C GLY A 282 -15.24 24.38 7.52
N THR A 283 -16.06 23.66 8.28
CA THR A 283 -15.60 22.78 9.37
C THR A 283 -15.61 21.34 8.88
N LEU A 284 -14.44 20.70 8.89
CA LEU A 284 -14.20 19.43 8.22
C LEU A 284 -14.19 18.31 9.28
N GLY A 285 -14.94 17.22 9.05
CA GLY A 285 -15.03 16.04 9.94
C GLY A 285 -16.00 16.16 11.13
N CYS A 286 -16.62 17.32 11.33
CA CYS A 286 -17.66 17.49 12.35
C CYS A 286 -19.07 17.08 11.86
N ALA A 287 -19.89 16.59 12.80
CA ALA A 287 -21.32 16.38 12.60
C ALA A 287 -22.06 17.73 12.64
N TRP A 288 -23.26 17.80 12.03
CA TRP A 288 -24.03 19.05 12.01
C TRP A 288 -24.32 19.57 13.43
N GLU A 289 -24.58 18.68 14.39
CA GLU A 289 -24.85 19.00 15.79
C GLU A 289 -23.66 19.64 16.52
N GLU A 290 -22.44 19.49 15.98
CA GLU A 290 -21.18 19.99 16.55
C GLU A 290 -20.70 21.27 15.88
N LEU A 291 -21.44 21.78 14.90
CA LEU A 291 -21.22 23.06 14.24
C LEU A 291 -21.96 24.19 14.97
N ASP A 292 -21.57 25.42 14.68
CA ASP A 292 -22.23 26.66 15.13
C ASP A 292 -22.58 27.47 13.87
N ASP A 293 -23.79 27.25 13.33
CA ASP A 293 -24.20 27.77 12.02
C ASP A 293 -24.43 29.29 12.03
N ASP A 294 -24.85 29.87 13.15
CA ASP A 294 -25.14 31.31 13.28
C ASP A 294 -24.03 32.11 13.99
N GLY A 295 -23.04 31.42 14.57
CA GLY A 295 -21.82 31.99 15.12
C GLY A 295 -22.00 32.61 16.50
N ASP A 296 -23.02 32.20 17.23
CA ASP A 296 -23.36 32.74 18.56
C ASP A 296 -22.66 32.03 19.73
N PHE A 297 -21.80 31.06 19.42
CA PHE A 297 -21.05 30.19 20.33
C PHE A 297 -21.85 29.06 20.99
N VAL A 298 -23.07 28.79 20.54
CA VAL A 298 -23.86 27.62 20.93
C VAL A 298 -23.93 26.66 19.75
N LEU A 299 -23.49 25.42 19.96
CA LEU A 299 -23.50 24.41 18.90
C LEU A 299 -24.94 24.06 18.50
N ASN A 300 -25.18 23.78 17.23
CA ASN A 300 -26.47 23.44 16.63
C ASN A 300 -27.24 22.35 17.42
N GLY A 301 -26.54 21.34 17.96
CA GLY A 301 -27.15 20.28 18.76
C GLY A 301 -27.67 20.73 20.14
N LEU A 302 -27.22 21.90 20.61
CA LEU A 302 -27.61 22.55 21.86
C LEU A 302 -28.40 23.85 21.64
N ASP A 303 -28.47 24.33 20.40
CA ASP A 303 -29.09 25.60 20.04
C ASP A 303 -30.58 25.42 19.69
N ASN A 304 -31.43 26.05 20.50
CA ASN A 304 -32.88 26.07 20.29
C ASN A 304 -33.32 27.22 19.37
N CYS A 305 -32.42 28.14 19.05
CA CYS A 305 -32.63 29.35 18.27
C CYS A 305 -31.61 29.49 17.12
N PRO A 306 -31.65 28.63 16.07
CA PRO A 306 -30.60 28.44 15.03
C PRO A 306 -30.30 29.61 14.07
N ALA A 307 -30.82 30.79 14.36
CA ALA A 307 -30.62 32.01 13.58
C ALA A 307 -30.60 33.23 14.51
N SER A 308 -30.02 33.04 15.68
CA SER A 308 -29.73 34.07 16.65
C SER A 308 -28.73 35.09 16.08
N ASP A 309 -28.78 36.31 16.60
CA ASP A 309 -27.85 37.36 16.18
C ASP A 309 -26.60 37.26 17.04
N ALA A 310 -25.53 36.66 16.50
CA ALA A 310 -24.24 36.48 17.15
C ALA A 310 -23.60 37.78 17.73
N THR A 311 -24.09 38.96 17.34
CA THR A 311 -23.63 40.23 17.93
C THR A 311 -24.31 40.56 19.27
N ARG A 312 -25.32 39.78 19.66
CA ARG A 312 -26.12 39.98 20.87
C ARG A 312 -25.80 38.89 21.89
N PRO A 313 -25.95 39.19 23.19
CA PRO A 313 -25.89 38.15 24.21
C PRO A 313 -26.99 37.11 23.97
N VAL A 314 -26.59 35.85 23.87
CA VAL A 314 -27.46 34.68 23.85
C VAL A 314 -27.39 33.97 25.20
N ASP A 315 -28.42 33.20 25.53
CA ASP A 315 -28.42 32.34 26.71
C ASP A 315 -27.81 30.96 26.43
N GLU A 316 -27.91 30.05 27.40
CA GLU A 316 -27.37 28.69 27.32
C GLU A 316 -28.00 27.84 26.20
N ASN A 317 -29.12 28.28 25.61
CA ASN A 317 -29.81 27.60 24.53
C ASN A 317 -29.69 28.35 23.18
N GLY A 318 -28.76 29.30 23.04
CA GLY A 318 -28.55 30.09 21.81
C GLY A 318 -29.62 31.16 21.57
N CYS A 319 -30.51 31.39 22.54
CA CYS A 319 -31.64 32.31 22.32
C CYS A 319 -31.32 33.72 22.81
N THR A 320 -31.49 34.71 21.94
CA THR A 320 -31.48 36.13 22.35
C THR A 320 -32.78 36.52 23.04
N GLU A 321 -32.77 37.57 23.87
CA GLU A 321 -33.99 38.16 24.46
C GLU A 321 -35.01 38.64 23.40
N TRP A 322 -34.61 38.76 22.13
CA TRP A 322 -35.51 39.14 21.03
C TRP A 322 -36.21 37.95 20.36
N GLN A 323 -35.76 36.73 20.65
CA GLN A 323 -36.34 35.49 20.15
C GLN A 323 -37.18 34.76 21.21
N LYS A 324 -37.04 35.16 22.48
CA LYS A 324 -37.78 34.59 23.62
C LYS A 324 -39.02 35.40 23.96
N ASP A 325 -40.03 34.69 24.47
CA ASP A 325 -41.31 35.18 24.99
C ASP A 325 -41.70 34.22 26.13
N ASP A 326 -41.09 34.44 27.30
CA ASP A 326 -41.07 33.48 28.42
C ASP A 326 -42.45 33.24 29.05
N ASP A 327 -43.32 34.26 29.04
CA ASP A 327 -44.69 34.19 29.55
C ASP A 327 -45.72 33.93 28.44
N SER A 328 -45.26 33.89 27.19
CA SER A 328 -46.05 33.62 25.98
C SER A 328 -47.19 34.61 25.82
N ASP A 329 -46.99 35.86 26.19
CA ASP A 329 -47.98 36.94 26.13
C ASP A 329 -48.01 37.63 24.74
N GLY A 330 -47.01 37.35 23.91
CA GLY A 330 -46.86 37.86 22.55
C GLY A 330 -45.93 39.07 22.42
N VAL A 331 -45.32 39.53 23.51
CA VAL A 331 -44.25 40.52 23.55
C VAL A 331 -42.94 39.82 23.90
N VAL A 332 -41.92 40.00 23.07
CA VAL A 332 -40.61 39.36 23.30
C VAL A 332 -39.92 39.96 24.52
N ASN A 333 -39.15 39.15 25.25
CA ASN A 333 -38.50 39.54 26.51
C ASN A 333 -37.74 40.88 26.43
N ALA A 334 -37.08 41.18 25.29
CA ALA A 334 -36.32 42.42 25.12
C ALA A 334 -37.19 43.70 25.11
N ASP A 335 -38.45 43.59 24.68
CA ASP A 335 -39.44 44.67 24.67
C ASP A 335 -40.47 44.52 25.81
N ASP A 336 -40.41 43.41 26.54
CA ASP A 336 -41.28 43.11 27.66
C ASP A 336 -40.77 43.79 28.93
N THR A 337 -41.66 44.58 29.55
CA THR A 337 -41.40 45.26 30.81
C THR A 337 -41.97 44.47 32.00
N CYS A 338 -42.81 43.48 31.74
CA CYS A 338 -43.56 42.69 32.70
C CYS A 338 -43.41 41.20 32.41
N ASP A 339 -42.27 40.64 32.80
CA ASP A 339 -41.79 39.27 32.57
C ASP A 339 -42.70 38.10 33.02
N GLU A 340 -43.91 38.36 33.56
CA GLU A 340 -44.87 37.35 34.01
C GLU A 340 -46.33 37.81 33.77
N THR A 341 -46.66 38.20 32.55
CA THR A 341 -48.02 38.53 32.10
C THR A 341 -48.73 37.27 31.61
N ALA A 342 -49.93 37.01 32.13
CA ALA A 342 -50.64 35.79 31.77
C ALA A 342 -51.18 35.89 30.34
N ASN A 343 -50.84 34.92 29.48
CA ASN A 343 -51.34 34.73 28.11
C ASN A 343 -52.88 34.93 27.93
N GLY A 344 -53.67 34.76 29.00
CA GLY A 344 -55.12 35.00 29.01
C GLY A 344 -55.58 36.46 29.09
N ASP A 345 -54.68 37.43 29.24
CA ASP A 345 -55.02 38.83 29.41
C ASP A 345 -55.40 39.49 28.07
N THR A 346 -56.63 40.00 27.99
CA THR A 346 -57.22 40.47 26.72
C THR A 346 -56.71 41.83 26.23
N PHE A 347 -55.79 42.48 26.96
CA PHE A 347 -55.28 43.80 26.64
C PHE A 347 -53.83 43.96 27.10
N ILE A 348 -52.94 43.23 26.44
CA ILE A 348 -51.49 43.40 26.54
C ILE A 348 -51.13 44.57 25.62
N GLU A 349 -50.63 45.68 26.20
CA GLU A 349 -50.11 46.79 25.40
C GLU A 349 -48.71 46.45 24.86
N GLY A 350 -48.16 47.22 23.93
CA GLY A 350 -46.83 46.97 23.34
C GLY A 350 -45.61 47.11 24.27
N THR A 351 -45.81 46.96 25.58
CA THR A 351 -44.78 46.89 26.63
C THR A 351 -44.83 45.56 27.40
N GLY A 352 -45.62 44.58 26.94
CA GLY A 352 -45.78 43.25 27.58
C GLY A 352 -46.48 43.27 28.94
N CYS A 353 -47.09 44.39 29.32
CA CYS A 353 -47.80 44.51 30.60
C CYS A 353 -49.32 44.54 30.38
N SER A 354 -50.06 43.77 31.18
CA SER A 354 -51.52 43.89 31.27
C SER A 354 -51.95 45.24 31.83
N HIS A 355 -53.17 45.66 31.50
CA HIS A 355 -53.75 46.92 31.97
C HIS A 355 -53.77 46.98 33.50
N GLU A 356 -54.09 45.87 34.15
CA GLU A 356 -54.08 45.70 35.60
C GLU A 356 -52.67 45.87 36.21
N GLN A 357 -51.64 45.25 35.62
CA GLN A 357 -50.26 45.40 36.09
C GLN A 357 -49.77 46.85 35.96
N ARG A 358 -50.14 47.56 34.88
CA ARG A 358 -49.77 48.96 34.68
C ARG A 358 -50.45 49.93 35.65
N LEU A 359 -51.70 49.67 36.01
CA LEU A 359 -52.38 50.43 37.08
C LEU A 359 -51.67 50.23 38.41
N ALA A 360 -51.27 49.00 38.73
CA ALA A 360 -50.52 48.68 39.95
C ALA A 360 -49.14 49.37 39.98
N ALA A 361 -48.48 49.50 38.82
CA ALA A 361 -47.23 50.22 38.64
C ALA A 361 -47.38 51.76 38.62
N ASN A 362 -48.60 52.29 38.74
CA ASN A 362 -48.91 53.72 38.63
C ASN A 362 -48.56 54.36 37.28
N ASP A 363 -48.70 53.64 36.17
CA ASP A 363 -48.55 54.23 34.83
C ASP A 363 -49.64 55.28 34.59
N VAL A 364 -49.20 56.52 34.40
CA VAL A 364 -50.06 57.68 34.16
C VAL A 364 -50.91 57.52 32.90
N ASN A 365 -50.44 56.78 31.89
CA ASN A 365 -51.19 56.52 30.66
C ASN A 365 -52.32 55.52 30.88
N ALA A 366 -52.07 54.45 31.64
CA ALA A 366 -53.08 53.47 32.04
C ALA A 366 -54.18 54.13 32.90
N MET A 367 -53.76 54.95 33.87
CA MET A 367 -54.69 55.72 34.71
C MET A 367 -55.51 56.74 33.92
N LEU A 368 -54.94 57.39 32.90
CA LEU A 368 -55.66 58.34 32.05
C LEU A 368 -56.71 57.63 31.17
N LYS A 369 -56.43 56.42 30.68
CA LYS A 369 -57.41 55.62 29.91
C LYS A 369 -58.60 55.20 30.78
N GLU A 370 -58.38 54.80 32.02
CA GLU A 370 -59.46 54.32 32.90
C GLU A 370 -60.21 55.44 33.62
N TYR A 371 -59.49 56.43 34.16
CA TYR A 371 -60.07 57.50 34.97
C TYR A 371 -60.17 58.85 34.24
N GLY A 372 -59.56 59.01 33.07
CA GLY A 372 -59.53 60.28 32.34
C GLY A 372 -60.89 60.76 31.86
N LEU A 373 -61.79 59.85 31.47
CA LEU A 373 -63.17 60.22 31.15
C LEU A 373 -63.91 60.72 32.39
N ILE A 374 -63.72 60.08 33.54
CA ILE A 374 -64.41 60.42 34.78
C ILE A 374 -63.90 61.77 35.31
N LEU A 375 -62.58 61.99 35.34
CA LEU A 375 -62.00 63.27 35.75
C LEU A 375 -62.33 64.38 34.74
N GLY A 376 -62.37 64.08 33.44
CA GLY A 376 -62.79 65.02 32.40
C GLY A 376 -64.25 65.44 32.54
N VAL A 377 -65.15 64.48 32.80
CA VAL A 377 -66.58 64.75 33.00
C VAL A 377 -66.82 65.47 34.34
N VAL A 378 -66.21 65.03 35.44
CA VAL A 378 -66.32 65.68 36.75
C VAL A 378 -65.73 67.09 36.69
N GLY A 379 -64.59 67.27 36.02
CA GLY A 379 -63.97 68.56 35.75
C GLY A 379 -64.88 69.48 34.92
N ALA A 380 -65.47 68.96 33.84
CA ALA A 380 -66.41 69.71 33.02
C ALA A 380 -67.69 70.08 33.79
N VAL A 381 -68.23 69.18 34.62
CA VAL A 381 -69.40 69.44 35.47
C VAL A 381 -69.10 70.48 36.55
N LEU A 382 -67.91 70.43 37.16
CA LEU A 382 -67.45 71.45 38.12
C LEU A 382 -67.29 72.81 37.44
N ILE A 383 -66.69 72.85 36.25
CA ILE A 383 -66.54 74.08 35.46
C ILE A 383 -67.91 74.63 35.08
N LEU A 384 -68.85 73.80 34.63
CA LEU A 384 -70.22 74.21 34.30
C LEU A 384 -70.97 74.71 35.54
N ALA A 385 -70.78 74.10 36.70
CA ALA A 385 -71.36 74.57 37.96
C ALA A 385 -70.81 75.95 38.36
N ILE A 386 -69.49 76.16 38.25
CA ILE A 386 -68.84 77.45 38.52
C ILE A 386 -69.31 78.53 37.52
N VAL A 387 -69.41 78.19 36.23
CA VAL A 387 -69.92 79.11 35.19
C VAL A 387 -71.39 79.44 35.44
N SER A 388 -72.22 78.46 35.85
CA SER A 388 -73.62 78.71 36.21
C SER A 388 -73.78 79.64 37.42
N MET A 389 -72.87 79.53 38.40
CA MET A 389 -72.83 80.36 39.59
C MET A 389 -72.39 81.81 39.26
N LEU A 390 -71.47 81.96 38.30
CA LEU A 390 -71.02 83.27 37.80
C LEU A 390 -72.07 83.97 36.92
N VAL A 391 -72.85 83.23 36.13
CA VAL A 391 -73.97 83.76 35.32
C VAL A 391 -75.12 84.27 36.21
N MET A 392 -75.40 83.60 37.33
CA MET A 392 -76.42 84.04 38.31
C MET A 392 -76.06 85.36 39.03
N ILE A 393 -74.76 85.70 39.14
CA ILE A 393 -74.28 86.94 39.78
C ILE A 393 -74.17 88.10 38.75
N GLY A 394 -74.18 87.77 37.45
CA GLY A 394 -74.04 88.72 36.35
C GLY A 394 -75.35 89.10 35.64
N ARG A 395 -76.01 90.16 36.14
CA ARG A 395 -76.77 91.19 35.40
C ARG A 395 -78.32 91.14 35.43
N ARG A 396 -78.88 91.99 36.32
CA ARG A 396 -79.91 92.97 35.94
C ARG A 396 -79.33 93.97 34.91
N LYS A 397 -80.19 94.37 33.95
CA LYS A 397 -80.18 95.60 33.11
C LYS A 397 -79.72 95.45 31.64
N LYS A 398 -80.74 95.19 30.80
CA LYS A 398 -81.25 95.95 29.64
C LYS A 398 -80.27 96.45 28.57
N GLY A 399 -80.55 96.07 27.32
CA GLY A 399 -80.15 96.79 26.10
C GLY A 399 -79.95 95.83 24.93
N GLY A 400 -80.92 95.77 24.01
CA GLY A 400 -80.86 94.92 22.82
C GLY A 400 -80.16 95.58 21.63
N SER A 401 -79.90 94.78 20.62
CA SER A 401 -79.85 95.16 19.21
C SER A 401 -79.96 93.89 18.35
N ASP A 402 -80.50 94.12 17.17
CA ASP A 402 -81.15 93.25 16.21
C ASP A 402 -80.17 92.76 15.11
N MET A 403 -80.59 91.73 14.35
CA MET A 403 -80.12 91.34 12.99
C MET A 403 -78.68 90.74 12.90
N ASP A 404 -78.33 89.74 12.07
CA ASP A 404 -78.86 89.25 10.79
C ASP A 404 -78.52 87.75 10.55
N ALA A 405 -79.29 87.15 9.64
CA ALA A 405 -79.13 85.81 9.08
C ALA A 405 -78.23 85.82 7.82
N TRP A 406 -77.31 84.83 7.67
CA TRP A 406 -76.82 84.25 6.40
C TRP A 406 -76.44 82.79 6.75
N ASP A 407 -77.07 81.74 6.24
CA ASP A 407 -77.25 81.26 4.86
C ASP A 407 -76.11 80.33 4.40
N THR A 408 -76.54 79.40 3.56
CA THR A 408 -75.91 78.15 3.14
C THR A 408 -74.61 78.32 2.34
N ASP A 409 -73.97 77.17 2.16
CA ASP A 409 -73.56 76.62 0.86
C ASP A 409 -72.07 76.32 0.65
N SER A 410 -71.89 75.04 0.26
CA SER A 410 -71.15 74.62 -0.93
C SER A 410 -69.64 74.87 -0.98
N ALA A 411 -68.83 74.12 -1.71
CA ALA A 411 -68.90 72.84 -2.39
C ALA A 411 -67.56 72.79 -3.14
N GLN A 412 -67.01 71.59 -3.27
CA GLN A 412 -66.29 71.12 -4.45
C GLN A 412 -64.94 71.75 -4.85
N ILE A 413 -64.03 70.85 -5.22
CA ILE A 413 -63.49 70.58 -6.57
C ILE A 413 -62.31 69.62 -6.34
N ALA A 414 -62.03 68.56 -7.09
CA ALA A 414 -62.64 67.81 -8.20
C ALA A 414 -61.77 66.53 -8.30
N ALA A 415 -62.30 65.32 -8.42
CA ALA A 415 -63.01 64.70 -9.55
C ALA A 415 -62.10 64.25 -10.70
N GLY A 416 -62.30 62.98 -11.06
CA GLY A 416 -61.91 62.29 -12.28
C GLY A 416 -61.68 60.82 -11.94
N GLY A 417 -62.53 59.85 -12.27
CA GLY A 417 -63.67 59.77 -13.18
C GLY A 417 -63.71 58.33 -13.71
N TYR A 418 -64.86 57.67 -13.55
CA TYR A 418 -65.23 56.31 -14.01
C TYR A 418 -65.16 56.19 -15.56
N VAL A 419 -65.23 55.04 -16.25
CA VAL A 419 -66.28 54.01 -16.27
C VAL A 419 -65.80 52.75 -17.04
N GLU A 420 -66.02 51.59 -16.41
CA GLU A 420 -66.62 50.31 -16.88
C GLU A 420 -66.71 49.94 -18.38
N GLY A 421 -66.43 48.66 -18.67
CA GLY A 421 -66.83 48.00 -19.93
C GLY A 421 -66.32 46.56 -20.09
N GLN A 422 -67.11 45.58 -19.67
CA GLN A 422 -67.17 44.21 -20.22
C GLN A 422 -68.49 44.11 -21.03
N PRO A 423 -68.78 43.08 -21.87
CA PRO A 423 -67.93 41.97 -22.38
C PRO A 423 -68.13 41.67 -23.90
N ALA A 424 -67.32 40.77 -24.49
CA ALA A 424 -67.77 39.52 -25.17
C ALA A 424 -66.84 38.98 -26.29
N ALA A 425 -66.51 37.68 -26.15
CA ALA A 425 -66.43 36.59 -27.15
C ALA A 425 -65.32 36.50 -28.24
N ALA A 426 -64.32 35.66 -27.94
CA ALA A 426 -63.84 34.44 -28.64
C ALA A 426 -63.63 34.35 -30.18
N THR A 427 -62.38 34.03 -30.57
CA THR A 427 -61.85 32.91 -31.43
C THR A 427 -60.65 33.35 -32.29
N PRO A 428 -59.75 32.45 -32.78
CA PRO A 428 -59.09 31.31 -32.14
C PRO A 428 -57.54 31.41 -32.15
N VAL A 429 -56.91 30.49 -31.42
CA VAL A 429 -55.48 30.32 -31.08
C VAL A 429 -54.61 29.92 -32.29
N PRO A 430 -53.30 30.29 -32.36
CA PRO A 430 -52.28 29.42 -32.93
C PRO A 430 -51.66 28.59 -31.79
N MET A 431 -51.85 27.27 -31.84
CA MET A 431 -51.34 26.33 -30.84
C MET A 431 -49.81 26.48 -30.72
N VAL A 432 -49.35 27.07 -29.62
CA VAL A 432 -47.94 26.98 -29.19
C VAL A 432 -47.79 25.57 -28.63
N GLN A 433 -46.90 24.78 -29.24
CA GLN A 433 -46.55 23.47 -28.71
C GLN A 433 -45.85 23.68 -27.37
N VAL A 434 -46.53 23.31 -26.29
CA VAL A 434 -45.96 23.29 -24.94
C VAL A 434 -44.82 22.28 -24.94
N GLN A 435 -43.59 22.75 -24.76
CA GLN A 435 -42.44 21.87 -24.58
C GLN A 435 -42.49 21.31 -23.16
N SER A 436 -42.75 20.01 -23.03
CA SER A 436 -42.73 19.29 -21.76
C SER A 436 -41.72 18.16 -21.81
N VAL A 437 -40.94 17.99 -20.74
CA VAL A 437 -40.05 16.83 -20.56
C VAL A 437 -40.52 16.00 -19.37
N PRO A 438 -40.42 14.66 -19.43
CA PRO A 438 -40.98 13.76 -18.42
C PRO A 438 -40.17 13.71 -17.12
N SER A 439 -38.92 14.17 -17.10
CA SER A 439 -38.07 14.12 -15.91
C SER A 439 -36.86 15.08 -15.99
N TYR A 440 -36.17 15.25 -14.86
CA TYR A 440 -34.98 16.09 -14.73
C TYR A 440 -33.85 15.76 -15.72
N ALA A 441 -33.68 14.47 -16.05
CA ALA A 441 -32.58 14.01 -16.91
C ALA A 441 -32.62 14.59 -18.34
N GLU A 442 -33.75 15.16 -18.74
CA GLU A 442 -33.96 15.74 -20.06
C GLU A 442 -33.92 17.29 -20.06
N LEU A 443 -33.60 17.91 -18.91
CA LEU A 443 -33.40 19.36 -18.82
C LEU A 443 -31.97 19.77 -19.22
N PRO A 444 -31.76 21.01 -19.73
CA PRO A 444 -30.43 21.51 -20.05
C PRO A 444 -29.52 21.53 -18.81
N ALA A 445 -28.35 20.89 -18.86
CA ALA A 445 -27.45 20.76 -17.72
C ALA A 445 -26.93 22.11 -17.19
N GLY A 446 -26.70 22.19 -15.87
CA GLY A 446 -26.10 23.35 -15.20
C GLY A 446 -27.05 24.46 -14.77
N GLY A 447 -28.37 24.20 -14.77
CA GLY A 447 -29.38 25.12 -14.25
C GLY A 447 -29.58 25.01 -12.73
N SER A 448 -30.30 25.97 -12.17
CA SER A 448 -30.56 26.08 -10.73
C SER A 448 -32.04 25.93 -10.42
N TYR A 449 -32.36 25.27 -9.31
CA TYR A 449 -33.72 25.18 -8.80
C TYR A 449 -34.09 26.39 -7.95
N VAL A 450 -35.33 26.85 -8.08
CA VAL A 450 -35.90 27.92 -7.26
C VAL A 450 -37.29 27.50 -6.83
N THR A 451 -37.56 27.52 -5.52
CA THR A 451 -38.89 27.32 -4.97
C THR A 451 -39.52 28.67 -4.73
N ASP A 452 -40.72 28.91 -5.29
CA ASP A 452 -41.45 30.15 -5.04
C ASP A 452 -42.12 30.14 -3.66
N ALA A 453 -42.59 31.31 -3.22
CA ALA A 453 -43.29 31.47 -1.94
C ALA A 453 -44.64 30.70 -1.86
N ALA A 454 -45.12 30.11 -2.96
CA ALA A 454 -46.30 29.25 -3.00
C ALA A 454 -45.94 27.75 -2.97
N GLY A 455 -44.65 27.41 -2.84
CA GLY A 455 -44.15 26.03 -2.79
C GLY A 455 -43.96 25.37 -4.17
N GLY A 456 -44.08 26.13 -5.25
CA GLY A 456 -43.83 25.64 -6.62
C GLY A 456 -42.34 25.58 -6.91
N THR A 457 -41.85 24.43 -7.41
CA THR A 457 -40.44 24.26 -7.79
C THR A 457 -40.24 24.59 -9.27
N TRP A 458 -39.28 25.45 -9.56
CA TRP A 458 -38.91 25.90 -10.90
C TRP A 458 -37.45 25.56 -11.19
N TYR A 459 -37.13 25.21 -12.43
CA TYR A 459 -35.77 25.02 -12.92
C TYR A 459 -35.41 26.12 -13.91
N ASN A 460 -34.40 26.93 -13.58
CA ASN A 460 -33.87 27.97 -14.45
C ASN A 460 -32.67 27.41 -15.21
N ALA A 461 -32.85 27.16 -16.51
CA ALA A 461 -31.79 26.68 -17.37
C ALA A 461 -30.81 27.81 -17.73
N PRO A 462 -29.53 27.51 -18.00
CA PRO A 462 -28.51 28.52 -18.34
C PRO A 462 -28.79 29.28 -19.64
N ASP A 463 -29.65 28.73 -20.51
CA ASP A 463 -30.13 29.37 -21.74
C ASP A 463 -31.24 30.41 -21.49
N GLY A 464 -31.60 30.64 -20.21
CA GLY A 464 -32.67 31.54 -19.79
C GLY A 464 -34.07 30.92 -19.82
N GLY A 465 -34.20 29.63 -20.17
CA GLY A 465 -35.47 28.91 -20.14
C GLY A 465 -35.92 28.56 -18.73
N GLN A 466 -37.17 28.85 -18.38
CA GLN A 466 -37.76 28.48 -17.10
C GLN A 466 -38.68 27.28 -17.25
N TRP A 467 -38.54 26.31 -16.35
CA TRP A 467 -39.29 25.06 -16.40
C TRP A 467 -40.01 24.83 -15.07
N ALA A 468 -41.34 24.71 -15.10
CA ALA A 468 -42.15 24.48 -13.90
C ALA A 468 -42.27 22.97 -13.63
N MET A 469 -41.87 22.53 -12.44
CA MET A 469 -42.05 21.14 -12.00
C MET A 469 -43.52 20.88 -11.68
N GLN A 470 -44.08 19.83 -12.27
CA GLN A 470 -45.44 19.37 -12.02
C GLN A 470 -45.46 18.33 -10.88
N GLY A 471 -46.62 18.13 -10.27
CA GLY A 471 -46.78 17.16 -9.18
C GLY A 471 -46.53 15.69 -9.55
N ASP A 472 -46.44 15.37 -10.85
CA ASP A 472 -46.08 14.05 -11.37
C ASP A 472 -44.57 13.91 -11.69
N GLY A 473 -43.76 14.95 -11.41
CA GLY A 473 -42.32 14.98 -11.66
C GLY A 473 -41.93 15.41 -13.08
N SER A 474 -42.89 15.71 -13.95
CA SER A 474 -42.63 16.27 -15.28
C SER A 474 -42.35 17.78 -15.23
N PHE A 475 -41.71 18.32 -16.27
CA PHE A 475 -41.37 19.73 -16.37
C PHE A 475 -41.99 20.35 -17.61
N ILE A 476 -42.61 21.52 -17.44
CA ILE A 476 -43.23 22.28 -18.53
C ILE A 476 -42.48 23.60 -18.72
N LYS A 477 -42.00 23.87 -19.94
CA LYS A 477 -41.32 25.12 -20.27
C LYS A 477 -42.32 26.27 -20.32
N ASN A 478 -42.05 27.34 -19.57
CA ASN A 478 -42.90 28.53 -19.48
C ASN A 478 -42.55 29.57 -20.55
#